data_AF-T1A5R7-F1
#
_entry.id   AF-T1A5R7-F1
#
_cell.length_a   1.000
_cell.length_b   1.000
_cell.length_c   1.000
_cell.angle_alpha   90.00
_cell.angle_beta   90.00
_cell.angle_gamma   90.00
#
_symmetry.space_group_name_H-M   'P 1'
#
loop_
_entity.id
_entity.type
_entity.pdbx_description
1 polymer ?
#
loop_
_entity_poly.entity_id
_entity_poly.type
_entity_poly.pdbx_seq_one_letter_code
_entity_poly.pdbx_strand_id
1 'polypeptide(L)'
;MQLRVGAGEPWDAWVRWTLAQGLVGLENLILIPGTVGAAPIQNIGAYGVEVARSILSVEAWDRERNCFVELPANDCAFGYRDSRFRREPQRWIISAVRFNLAREGALHLDYAGIREELAGMRVEQPRAVHVAEAVLRLRTRKLPDPALIGNAGSFFKNPQIDAALAATLRMRHPGLPQWPQADGSIKLSAAWLVEATGCKGLREGDAGISERHALVLVNHGAASGAQLWALAVRVRDAVHMRFGVLLEAEPRVLP
;
A
#
# COMPACT_ATOMS: atom_id res chain seq x y z
N MET A 1 -17.87 4.87 16.45
CA MET A 1 -18.44 3.51 16.58
C MET A 1 -17.29 2.54 16.60
N GLN A 2 -17.23 1.68 17.62
CA GLN A 2 -16.15 0.71 17.76
C GLN A 2 -16.60 -0.64 17.21
N LEU A 3 -15.78 -1.24 16.35
CA LEU A 3 -16.10 -2.49 15.66
C LEU A 3 -14.93 -3.45 15.81
N ARG A 4 -15.21 -4.67 16.26
CA ARG A 4 -14.24 -5.76 16.31
C ARG A 4 -14.47 -6.68 15.12
N VAL A 5 -13.42 -6.94 14.35
CA VAL A 5 -13.50 -7.74 13.13
C VAL A 5 -12.44 -8.84 13.18
N GLY A 6 -12.83 -10.07 12.83
CA GLY A 6 -11.95 -11.23 12.83
C GLY A 6 -10.83 -11.10 11.78
N ALA A 7 -9.65 -11.64 12.09
CA ALA A 7 -8.48 -11.56 11.22
C ALA A 7 -8.65 -12.22 9.85
N GLY A 8 -9.54 -13.22 9.74
CA GLY A 8 -9.80 -13.95 8.50
C GLY A 8 -10.75 -13.24 7.53
N GLU A 9 -11.38 -12.14 7.93
CA GLU A 9 -12.34 -11.43 7.08
C GLU A 9 -11.64 -10.83 5.86
N PRO A 10 -12.19 -11.00 4.63
CA PRO A 10 -11.65 -10.35 3.44
C PRO A 10 -11.71 -8.83 3.56
N TRP A 11 -10.58 -8.14 3.32
CA TRP A 11 -10.47 -6.70 3.53
C TRP A 11 -11.47 -5.90 2.68
N ASP A 12 -11.56 -6.16 1.38
CA ASP A 12 -12.47 -5.42 0.49
C ASP A 12 -13.94 -5.62 0.89
N ALA A 13 -14.32 -6.84 1.29
CA ALA A 13 -15.66 -7.14 1.77
C ALA A 13 -15.97 -6.35 3.06
N TRP A 14 -15.02 -6.27 3.98
CA TRP A 14 -15.11 -5.44 5.17
C TRP A 14 -15.32 -3.96 4.84
N VAL A 15 -14.49 -3.38 3.96
CA VAL A 15 -14.64 -1.97 3.54
C VAL A 15 -16.02 -1.72 2.93
N ARG A 16 -16.47 -2.58 2.02
CA ARG A 16 -17.82 -2.47 1.40
C ARG A 16 -18.93 -2.56 2.45
N TRP A 17 -18.80 -3.44 3.42
CA TRP A 17 -19.76 -3.53 4.52
C TRP A 17 -19.81 -2.23 5.31
N THR A 18 -18.66 -1.62 5.66
CA THR A 18 -18.64 -0.35 6.40
C THR A 18 -19.30 0.79 5.62
N LEU A 19 -19.09 0.84 4.30
CA LEU A 19 -19.70 1.81 3.41
C LEU A 19 -21.22 1.61 3.34
N ALA A 20 -21.70 0.37 3.25
CA ALA A 20 -23.13 0.05 3.28
C ALA A 20 -23.79 0.44 4.61
N GLN A 21 -23.04 0.41 5.73
CA GLN A 21 -23.49 0.91 7.02
C GLN A 21 -23.44 2.45 7.13
N GLY A 22 -22.99 3.17 6.09
CA GLY A 22 -22.84 4.63 6.11
C GLY A 22 -21.69 5.10 7.00
N LEU A 23 -20.64 4.29 7.15
CA LEU A 23 -19.44 4.65 7.91
C LEU A 23 -18.37 5.28 7.02
N VAL A 24 -17.55 6.12 7.65
CA VAL A 24 -16.43 6.86 7.07
C VAL A 24 -15.15 6.43 7.78
N GLY A 25 -14.04 6.35 7.02
CA GLY A 25 -12.68 6.11 7.51
C GLY A 25 -11.88 5.08 6.71
N LEU A 26 -12.54 4.26 5.88
CA LEU A 26 -11.90 3.18 5.13
C LEU A 26 -12.07 3.29 3.60
N GLU A 27 -12.82 4.26 3.11
CA GLU A 27 -13.17 4.44 1.69
C GLU A 27 -11.94 4.52 0.76
N ASN A 28 -10.86 5.16 1.21
CA ASN A 28 -9.60 5.25 0.45
C ASN A 28 -8.85 3.92 0.34
N LEU A 29 -9.22 2.94 1.15
CA LEU A 29 -8.58 1.63 1.26
C LEU A 29 -9.37 0.51 0.56
N ILE A 30 -10.42 0.86 -0.19
CA ILE A 30 -11.21 -0.10 -0.97
C ILE A 30 -10.34 -0.80 -2.02
N LEU A 31 -10.70 -2.05 -2.34
CA LEU A 31 -10.07 -2.89 -3.37
C LEU A 31 -8.60 -3.23 -3.06
N ILE A 32 -8.17 -3.09 -1.80
CA ILE A 32 -6.93 -3.71 -1.33
C ILE A 32 -7.20 -5.20 -1.09
N PRO A 33 -6.41 -6.12 -1.68
CA PRO A 33 -6.58 -7.55 -1.46
C PRO A 33 -6.08 -7.98 -0.07
N GLY A 34 -6.39 -9.21 0.32
CA GLY A 34 -5.96 -9.80 1.58
C GLY A 34 -7.02 -9.71 2.68
N THR A 35 -6.59 -9.85 3.93
CA THR A 35 -7.48 -9.98 5.08
C THR A 35 -7.33 -8.84 6.07
N VAL A 36 -8.34 -8.66 6.92
CA VAL A 36 -8.32 -7.71 8.03
C VAL A 36 -7.14 -7.97 8.97
N GLY A 37 -6.76 -9.23 9.22
CA GLY A 37 -5.61 -9.55 10.07
C GLY A 37 -4.26 -9.19 9.47
N ALA A 38 -4.14 -9.18 8.14
CA ALA A 38 -2.91 -8.78 7.46
C ALA A 38 -2.76 -7.24 7.37
N ALA A 39 -3.87 -6.50 7.40
CA ALA A 39 -3.88 -5.04 7.25
C ALA A 39 -2.96 -4.28 8.22
N PRO A 40 -2.92 -4.60 9.54
CA PRO A 40 -2.02 -3.97 10.49
C PRO A 40 -0.55 -4.31 10.25
N ILE A 41 -0.23 -5.49 9.69
CA ILE A 41 1.16 -5.96 9.58
C ILE A 41 2.00 -4.98 8.77
N GLN A 42 1.49 -4.52 7.63
CA GLN A 42 2.18 -3.52 6.81
C GLN A 42 1.54 -2.15 6.89
N ASN A 43 0.67 -1.88 7.87
CA ASN A 43 -0.11 -0.65 7.94
C ASN A 43 -0.63 -0.24 6.55
N ILE A 44 -1.47 -1.08 5.96
CA ILE A 44 -1.90 -0.91 4.56
C ILE A 44 -2.39 0.52 4.33
N GLY A 45 -2.03 1.07 3.18
CA GLY A 45 -2.36 2.45 2.88
C GLY A 45 -2.46 2.70 1.40
N ALA A 46 -3.43 3.48 1.00
CA ALA A 46 -3.63 3.91 -0.37
C ALA A 46 -4.30 5.28 -0.36
N TYR A 47 -4.07 6.05 -1.42
CA TYR A 47 -4.80 7.28 -1.66
C TYR A 47 -4.76 8.29 -0.50
N GLY A 48 -3.59 8.40 0.16
CA GLY A 48 -3.36 9.36 1.25
C GLY A 48 -3.84 8.91 2.64
N VAL A 49 -4.38 7.69 2.76
CA VAL A 49 -4.86 7.13 4.03
C VAL A 49 -4.09 5.85 4.35
N GLU A 50 -3.85 5.63 5.64
CA GLU A 50 -3.29 4.41 6.20
C GLU A 50 -4.27 3.83 7.24
N VAL A 51 -4.33 2.50 7.34
CA VAL A 51 -5.30 1.81 8.19
C VAL A 51 -5.12 2.14 9.68
N ALA A 52 -3.90 2.44 10.12
CA ALA A 52 -3.58 2.83 11.49
C ALA A 52 -4.49 3.97 12.02
N ARG A 53 -4.94 4.89 11.16
CA ARG A 53 -5.85 5.97 11.53
C ARG A 53 -7.19 5.49 12.07
N SER A 54 -7.64 4.33 11.60
CA SER A 54 -8.93 3.74 11.96
C SER A 54 -8.80 2.64 13.01
N ILE A 55 -7.59 2.18 13.34
CA ILE A 55 -7.36 1.09 14.31
C ILE A 55 -7.29 1.68 15.72
N LEU A 56 -8.06 1.09 16.63
CA LEU A 56 -7.94 1.32 18.08
C LEU A 56 -6.91 0.37 18.71
N SER A 57 -7.02 -0.92 18.38
CA SER A 57 -6.18 -1.97 18.92
C SER A 57 -6.18 -3.21 18.02
N VAL A 58 -5.18 -4.07 18.24
CA VAL A 58 -5.00 -5.35 17.55
C VAL A 58 -4.96 -6.45 18.59
N GLU A 59 -5.83 -7.44 18.44
CA GLU A 59 -5.82 -8.65 19.25
C GLU A 59 -4.91 -9.69 18.60
N ALA A 60 -3.97 -10.24 19.37
CA ALA A 60 -3.00 -11.20 18.87
C ALA A 60 -2.65 -12.27 19.92
N TRP A 61 -2.31 -13.46 19.45
CA TRP A 61 -1.61 -14.46 20.24
C TRP A 61 -0.11 -14.14 20.24
N ASP A 62 0.46 -13.93 21.43
CA ASP A 62 1.91 -13.81 21.64
C ASP A 62 2.52 -15.21 21.74
N ARG A 63 3.27 -15.64 20.72
CA ARG A 63 3.92 -16.95 20.68
C ARG A 63 5.05 -17.11 21.69
N GLU A 64 5.62 -16.02 22.20
CA GLU A 64 6.65 -16.09 23.24
C GLU A 64 6.02 -16.27 24.63
N ARG A 65 4.94 -15.54 24.91
CA ARG A 65 4.25 -15.58 26.21
C ARG A 65 3.18 -16.66 26.30
N ASN A 66 2.79 -17.26 25.17
CA ASN A 66 1.70 -18.23 25.05
C ASN A 66 0.38 -17.72 25.65
N CYS A 67 0.02 -16.48 25.31
CA CYS A 67 -1.24 -15.88 25.74
C CYS A 67 -1.81 -14.92 24.69
N PHE A 68 -3.10 -14.61 24.79
CA PHE A 68 -3.70 -13.52 24.04
C PHE A 68 -3.35 -12.18 24.66
N VAL A 69 -3.03 -11.21 23.81
CA VAL A 69 -2.83 -9.81 24.17
C VAL A 69 -3.69 -8.92 23.29
N GLU A 70 -4.00 -7.73 23.81
CA GLU A 70 -4.56 -6.64 23.02
C GLU A 70 -3.55 -5.50 23.01
N LEU A 71 -3.06 -5.15 21.82
CA LEU A 71 -2.08 -4.10 21.61
C LEU A 71 -2.82 -2.83 21.17
N PRO A 72 -2.83 -1.73 21.94
CA PRO A 72 -3.36 -0.46 21.45
C PRO A 72 -2.57 0.02 20.23
N ALA A 73 -3.15 0.90 19.42
CA ALA A 73 -2.53 1.38 18.18
C ALA A 73 -1.11 1.95 18.37
N ASN A 74 -0.86 2.62 19.51
CA ASN A 74 0.47 3.13 19.86
C ASN A 74 1.50 1.99 20.04
N ASP A 75 1.11 0.88 20.65
CA ASP A 75 1.97 -0.28 20.91
C ASP A 75 2.18 -1.16 19.66
N CYS A 76 1.32 -1.00 18.65
CA CYS A 76 1.52 -1.58 17.32
C CYS A 76 2.67 -0.90 16.57
N ALA A 77 3.08 0.31 17.00
CA ALA A 77 4.18 1.08 16.46
C ALA A 77 4.16 1.15 14.92
N PHE A 78 3.01 1.56 14.37
CA PHE A 78 2.78 1.69 12.94
C PHE A 78 3.72 2.73 12.31
N GLY A 79 4.16 2.42 11.08
CA GLY A 79 4.93 3.33 10.24
C GLY A 79 4.56 3.14 8.77
N TYR A 80 5.25 3.85 7.86
CA TYR A 80 5.02 3.69 6.43
C TYR A 80 5.40 2.28 5.97
N ARG A 81 4.39 1.48 5.59
CA ARG A 81 4.57 0.06 5.23
C ARG A 81 5.24 -0.79 6.31
N ASP A 82 5.05 -0.41 7.57
CA ASP A 82 5.71 -1.05 8.71
C ASP A 82 4.83 -1.10 9.96
N SER A 83 5.15 -2.03 10.84
CA SER A 83 4.58 -2.15 12.18
C SER A 83 5.46 -3.02 13.06
N ARG A 84 5.15 -3.11 14.35
CA ARG A 84 5.74 -4.10 15.25
C ARG A 84 5.60 -5.54 14.70
N PHE A 85 4.45 -5.87 14.12
CA PHE A 85 4.18 -7.21 13.56
C PHE A 85 5.06 -7.53 12.34
N ARG A 86 5.42 -6.52 11.54
CA ARG A 86 6.35 -6.73 10.41
C ARG A 86 7.77 -7.01 10.90
N ARG A 87 8.20 -6.27 11.93
CA ARG A 87 9.54 -6.36 12.55
C ARG A 87 9.73 -7.61 13.42
N GLU A 88 8.66 -8.12 14.01
CA GLU A 88 8.64 -9.32 14.85
C GLU A 88 7.84 -10.46 14.16
N PRO A 89 8.28 -10.94 12.98
CA PRO A 89 7.48 -11.78 12.07
C PRO A 89 7.05 -13.14 12.64
N GLN A 90 7.76 -13.63 13.67
CA GLN A 90 7.54 -14.95 14.25
C GLN A 90 6.82 -14.91 15.60
N ARG A 91 6.51 -13.71 16.13
CA ARG A 91 5.96 -13.61 17.48
C ARG A 91 4.43 -13.55 17.51
N TRP A 92 3.84 -12.77 16.62
CA TRP A 92 2.43 -12.41 16.72
C TRP A 92 1.57 -13.17 15.73
N ILE A 93 0.44 -13.71 16.19
CA ILE A 93 -0.64 -14.21 15.32
C ILE A 93 -1.87 -13.32 15.58
N ILE A 94 -2.17 -12.43 14.64
CA ILE A 94 -3.32 -11.51 14.76
C ILE A 94 -4.62 -12.31 14.62
N SER A 95 -5.53 -12.17 15.59
CA SER A 95 -6.82 -12.86 15.63
C SER A 95 -8.01 -11.94 15.36
N ALA A 96 -7.89 -10.66 15.70
CA ALA A 96 -8.89 -9.63 15.40
C ALA A 96 -8.29 -8.23 15.41
N VAL A 97 -8.99 -7.28 14.80
CA VAL A 97 -8.65 -5.85 14.80
C VAL A 97 -9.86 -5.06 15.25
N ARG A 98 -9.64 -4.07 16.12
CA ARG A 98 -10.67 -3.13 16.57
C ARG A 98 -10.52 -1.81 15.84
N PHE A 99 -11.60 -1.38 15.21
CA PHE A 99 -11.66 -0.12 14.47
C PHE A 99 -12.52 0.91 15.20
N ASN A 100 -12.16 2.19 15.07
CA ASN A 100 -13.04 3.31 15.39
C ASN A 100 -13.44 4.03 14.11
N LEU A 101 -14.70 3.85 13.71
CA LEU A 101 -15.27 4.47 12.52
C LEU A 101 -16.43 5.39 12.91
N ALA A 102 -16.69 6.41 12.10
CA ALA A 102 -17.75 7.38 12.37
C ALA A 102 -18.79 7.38 11.24
N ARG A 103 -19.99 7.89 11.51
CA ARG A 103 -21.01 8.14 10.46
C ARG A 103 -20.77 9.47 9.74
N GLU A 104 -20.05 10.36 10.41
CA GLU A 104 -19.67 11.68 9.92
C GLU A 104 -18.16 11.86 10.16
N GLY A 105 -17.48 12.46 9.20
CA GLY A 105 -16.03 12.65 9.27
C GLY A 105 -15.49 13.34 8.02
N ALA A 106 -14.27 13.84 8.12
CA ALA A 106 -13.59 14.46 7.00
C ALA A 106 -13.23 13.42 5.94
N LEU A 107 -13.53 13.72 4.68
CA LEU A 107 -13.11 12.90 3.54
C LEU A 107 -11.69 13.26 3.12
N HIS A 108 -10.88 12.24 2.81
CA HIS A 108 -9.51 12.42 2.36
C HIS A 108 -9.42 12.44 0.83
N LEU A 109 -9.41 13.66 0.27
CA LEU A 109 -9.51 13.89 -1.17
C LEU A 109 -8.21 14.39 -1.81
N ASP A 110 -7.15 14.56 -1.03
CA ASP A 110 -5.94 15.29 -1.48
C ASP A 110 -5.00 14.45 -2.34
N TYR A 111 -5.26 13.15 -2.46
CA TYR A 111 -4.47 12.30 -3.34
C TYR A 111 -4.84 12.54 -4.80
N ALA A 112 -3.82 12.69 -5.63
CA ALA A 112 -3.96 12.99 -7.05
C ALA A 112 -4.92 12.04 -7.78
N GLY A 113 -5.87 12.61 -8.51
CA GLY A 113 -6.89 11.89 -9.28
C GLY A 113 -8.23 11.76 -8.58
N ILE A 114 -8.31 11.85 -7.24
CA ILE A 114 -9.60 11.66 -6.54
C ILE A 114 -10.59 12.77 -6.88
N ARG A 115 -10.16 14.03 -6.80
CA ARG A 115 -11.04 15.18 -7.05
C ARG A 115 -11.51 15.21 -8.51
N GLU A 116 -10.63 14.85 -9.43
CA GLU A 116 -10.92 14.75 -10.85
C GLU A 116 -11.96 13.65 -11.13
N GLU A 117 -11.83 12.49 -10.51
CA GLU A 117 -12.84 11.43 -10.63
C GLU A 117 -14.19 11.84 -10.03
N LEU A 118 -14.19 12.47 -8.85
CA LEU A 118 -15.43 12.97 -8.23
C LEU A 118 -16.13 14.01 -9.11
N ALA A 119 -15.35 14.93 -9.71
CA ALA A 119 -15.88 15.90 -10.65
C ALA A 119 -16.42 15.24 -11.92
N GLY A 120 -15.71 14.24 -12.47
CA GLY A 120 -16.17 13.46 -13.63
C GLY A 120 -17.45 12.66 -13.36
N MET A 121 -17.66 12.22 -12.12
CA MET A 121 -18.89 11.59 -11.66
C MET A 121 -20.02 12.58 -11.35
N ARG A 122 -19.78 13.89 -11.48
CA ARG A 122 -20.72 14.98 -11.17
C ARG A 122 -21.23 14.94 -9.72
N VAL A 123 -20.33 14.63 -8.79
CA VAL A 123 -20.62 14.60 -7.35
C VAL A 123 -20.32 15.96 -6.75
N GLU A 124 -21.37 16.72 -6.42
CA GLU A 124 -21.22 18.05 -5.78
C GLU A 124 -20.95 17.94 -4.28
N GLN A 125 -21.60 17.01 -3.60
CA GLN A 125 -21.43 16.73 -2.18
C GLN A 125 -20.89 15.31 -1.99
N PRO A 126 -19.56 15.13 -1.95
CA PRO A 126 -18.97 13.82 -1.81
C PRO A 126 -19.31 13.20 -0.46
N ARG A 127 -19.51 11.88 -0.50
CA ARG A 127 -19.69 10.99 0.66
C ARG A 127 -18.65 9.87 0.54
N ALA A 128 -18.40 9.14 1.62
CA ALA A 128 -17.43 8.03 1.63
C ALA A 128 -17.63 7.04 0.46
N VAL A 129 -18.89 6.72 0.12
CA VAL A 129 -19.21 5.87 -1.05
C VAL A 129 -18.75 6.44 -2.39
N HIS A 130 -18.81 7.76 -2.58
CA HIS A 130 -18.34 8.41 -3.80
C HIS A 130 -16.81 8.42 -3.88
N VAL A 131 -16.13 8.60 -2.73
CA VAL A 131 -14.67 8.50 -2.65
C VAL A 131 -14.20 7.08 -2.95
N ALA A 132 -14.89 6.08 -2.39
CA ALA A 132 -14.61 4.68 -2.66
C ALA A 132 -14.75 4.34 -4.15
N GLU A 133 -15.80 4.84 -4.82
CA GLU A 133 -16.00 4.67 -6.26
C GLU A 133 -14.90 5.36 -7.08
N ALA A 134 -14.51 6.59 -6.74
CA ALA A 134 -13.38 7.27 -7.38
C ALA A 134 -12.08 6.47 -7.25
N VAL A 135 -11.81 5.96 -6.05
CA VAL A 135 -10.63 5.13 -5.75
C VAL A 135 -10.69 3.82 -6.54
N LEU A 136 -11.84 3.16 -6.59
CA LEU A 136 -12.05 1.95 -7.39
C LEU A 136 -11.68 2.18 -8.86
N ARG A 137 -12.17 3.27 -9.47
CA ARG A 137 -11.85 3.64 -10.87
C ARG A 137 -10.38 3.97 -11.08
N LEU A 138 -9.73 4.63 -10.11
CA LEU A 138 -8.29 4.90 -10.16
C LEU A 138 -7.49 3.60 -10.07
N ARG A 139 -7.90 2.66 -9.22
CA ARG A 139 -7.21 1.38 -9.02
C ARG A 139 -7.34 0.47 -10.24
N THR A 140 -8.55 0.27 -10.77
CA THR A 140 -8.78 -0.63 -11.90
C THR A 140 -8.11 -0.18 -13.20
N ARG A 141 -7.89 1.13 -13.37
CA ARG A 141 -7.08 1.66 -14.49
C ARG A 141 -5.59 1.37 -14.35
N LYS A 142 -5.06 1.44 -13.13
CA LYS A 142 -3.61 1.35 -12.86
C LYS A 142 -3.13 -0.06 -12.56
N LEU A 143 -3.88 -0.79 -11.75
CA LEU A 143 -3.47 -2.06 -11.18
C LEU A 143 -4.07 -3.23 -11.98
N PRO A 144 -3.26 -4.17 -12.45
CA PRO A 144 -3.78 -5.37 -13.07
C PRO A 144 -4.44 -6.28 -12.03
N ASP A 145 -5.56 -6.91 -12.41
CA ASP A 145 -6.27 -7.85 -11.55
C ASP A 145 -5.40 -9.12 -11.32
N PRO A 146 -5.03 -9.45 -10.07
CA PRO A 146 -4.26 -10.65 -9.75
C PRO A 146 -4.93 -11.95 -10.20
N ALA A 147 -6.26 -11.99 -10.34
CA ALA A 147 -6.99 -13.15 -10.85
C ALA A 147 -6.79 -13.37 -12.36
N LEU A 148 -6.43 -12.31 -13.10
CA LEU A 148 -6.16 -12.37 -14.54
C LEU A 148 -4.67 -12.49 -14.84
N ILE A 149 -3.82 -11.83 -14.05
CA ILE A 149 -2.38 -11.87 -14.20
C ILE A 149 -1.72 -11.80 -12.82
N GLY A 150 -0.99 -12.86 -12.46
CA GLY A 150 -0.47 -13.03 -11.11
C GLY A 150 0.44 -11.87 -10.72
N ASN A 151 0.10 -11.16 -9.64
CA ASN A 151 0.90 -10.05 -9.12
C ASN A 151 0.65 -9.85 -7.62
N ALA A 152 1.56 -9.15 -6.95
CA ALA A 152 1.47 -8.81 -5.53
C ALA A 152 1.25 -7.29 -5.32
N GLY A 153 0.63 -6.61 -6.28
CA GLY A 153 0.51 -5.15 -6.29
C GLY A 153 1.85 -4.45 -6.52
N SER A 154 2.04 -3.29 -5.91
CA SER A 154 3.32 -2.58 -5.96
C SER A 154 4.40 -3.40 -5.26
N PHE A 155 5.42 -3.79 -6.02
CA PHE A 155 6.48 -4.66 -5.54
C PHE A 155 7.53 -3.90 -4.71
N PHE A 156 7.73 -2.60 -4.97
CA PHE A 156 8.66 -1.77 -4.22
C PHE A 156 7.95 -0.69 -3.43
N LYS A 157 8.46 -0.42 -2.23
CA LYS A 157 8.08 0.76 -1.43
C LYS A 157 8.59 2.04 -2.08
N ASN A 158 7.94 3.15 -1.78
CA ASN A 158 8.49 4.47 -2.08
C ASN A 158 9.69 4.74 -1.15
N PRO A 159 10.90 4.97 -1.68
CA PRO A 159 12.07 5.20 -0.84
C PRO A 159 11.96 6.55 -0.13
N GLN A 160 12.43 6.59 1.12
CA GLN A 160 12.63 7.80 1.90
C GLN A 160 14.14 8.05 1.99
N ILE A 161 14.57 9.22 1.56
CA ILE A 161 15.99 9.61 1.49
C ILE A 161 16.22 10.93 2.23
N ASP A 162 17.48 11.26 2.49
CA ASP A 162 17.83 12.55 3.07
C ASP A 162 17.54 13.73 2.12
N ALA A 163 17.40 14.92 2.69
CA ALA A 163 17.07 16.13 1.96
C ALA A 163 18.15 16.58 0.96
N ALA A 164 19.43 16.26 1.20
CA ALA A 164 20.53 16.69 0.35
C ALA A 164 20.57 15.89 -0.97
N LEU A 165 20.41 14.57 -0.88
CA LEU A 165 20.24 13.71 -2.05
C LEU A 165 18.96 14.07 -2.82
N ALA A 166 17.86 14.33 -2.11
CA ALA A 166 16.61 14.73 -2.75
C ALA A 166 16.72 16.04 -3.54
N ALA A 167 17.41 17.04 -2.99
CA ALA A 167 17.69 18.30 -3.68
C ALA A 167 18.53 18.07 -4.95
N THR A 168 19.55 17.22 -4.88
CA THR A 168 20.39 16.85 -6.03
C THR A 168 19.56 16.16 -7.12
N LEU A 169 18.71 15.22 -6.74
CA LEU A 169 17.82 14.53 -7.66
C LEU A 169 16.78 15.47 -8.28
N ARG A 170 16.28 16.46 -7.52
CA ARG A 170 15.32 17.45 -8.04
C ARG A 170 15.93 18.31 -9.14
N MET A 171 17.19 18.72 -8.99
CA MET A 171 17.89 19.50 -10.02
C MET A 171 18.12 18.67 -11.30
N ARG A 172 18.52 17.40 -11.16
CA ARG A 172 18.80 16.51 -12.30
C ARG A 172 17.51 15.97 -12.95
N HIS A 173 16.45 15.84 -12.18
CA HIS A 173 15.17 15.28 -12.59
C HIS A 173 14.00 16.13 -12.06
N PRO A 174 13.71 17.29 -12.68
CA PRO A 174 12.67 18.20 -12.21
C PRO A 174 11.26 17.59 -12.14
N GLY A 175 11.00 16.55 -12.94
CA GLY A 175 9.73 15.82 -12.95
C GLY A 175 9.59 14.72 -11.89
N LEU A 176 10.62 14.45 -11.07
CA LEU A 176 10.58 13.43 -10.01
C LEU A 176 9.66 13.89 -8.86
N PRO A 177 8.56 13.19 -8.57
CA PRO A 177 7.70 13.54 -7.44
C PRO A 177 8.44 13.34 -6.11
N GLN A 178 8.35 14.36 -5.24
CA GLN A 178 8.98 14.39 -3.93
C GLN A 178 8.00 14.88 -2.88
N TRP A 179 7.84 14.13 -1.80
CA TRP A 179 6.96 14.48 -0.68
C TRP A 179 7.79 14.61 0.61
N PRO A 180 7.93 15.83 1.16
CA PRO A 180 8.56 16.03 2.47
C PRO A 180 7.83 15.24 3.56
N GLN A 181 8.60 14.64 4.46
CA GLN A 181 8.10 13.94 5.64
C GLN A 181 8.38 14.77 6.91
N ALA A 182 7.70 14.47 8.00
CA ALA A 182 7.80 15.24 9.25
C ALA A 182 9.19 15.12 9.92
N ASP A 183 9.91 14.03 9.67
CA ASP A 183 11.27 13.79 10.18
C ASP A 183 12.37 14.45 9.33
N GLY A 184 11.99 15.22 8.31
CA GLY A 184 12.92 15.88 7.38
C GLY A 184 13.38 15.01 6.22
N SER A 185 13.03 13.72 6.20
CA SER A 185 13.26 12.86 5.02
C SER A 185 12.33 13.25 3.86
N ILE A 186 12.74 12.89 2.65
CA ILE A 186 11.96 13.11 1.43
C ILE A 186 11.57 11.76 0.85
N LYS A 187 10.26 11.52 0.73
CA LYS A 187 9.73 10.34 0.05
C LYS A 187 9.68 10.58 -1.45
N LEU A 188 10.22 9.65 -2.23
CA LEU A 188 10.22 9.71 -3.70
C LEU A 188 9.19 8.76 -4.30
N SER A 189 8.77 9.00 -5.54
CA SER A 189 7.96 8.03 -6.30
C SER A 189 8.82 6.90 -6.86
N ALA A 190 8.73 5.71 -6.29
CA ALA A 190 9.42 4.52 -6.82
C ALA A 190 8.93 4.18 -8.23
N ALA A 191 7.64 4.36 -8.52
CA ALA A 191 7.08 4.12 -9.85
C ALA A 191 7.74 4.99 -10.91
N TRP A 192 7.96 6.27 -10.59
CA TRP A 192 8.65 7.20 -11.49
C TRP A 192 10.10 6.80 -11.69
N LEU A 193 10.81 6.40 -10.61
CA LEU A 193 12.20 5.96 -10.70
C LEU A 193 12.35 4.74 -11.62
N VAL A 194 11.47 3.73 -11.47
CA VAL A 194 11.47 2.51 -12.31
C VAL A 194 11.06 2.82 -13.76
N GLU A 195 10.10 3.71 -13.98
CA GLU A 195 9.72 4.11 -15.33
C GLU A 195 10.86 4.86 -16.03
N ALA A 196 11.56 5.73 -15.30
CA ALA A 196 12.68 6.48 -15.84
C ALA A 196 13.85 5.57 -16.26
N THR A 197 14.06 4.40 -15.63
CA THR A 197 15.07 3.43 -16.09
C THR A 197 14.68 2.68 -17.37
N GLY A 198 13.44 2.84 -17.86
CA GLY A 198 12.93 2.12 -19.02
C GLY A 198 12.49 0.68 -18.73
N CYS A 199 12.37 0.30 -17.45
CA CYS A 199 11.99 -1.06 -17.08
C CYS A 199 10.48 -1.34 -17.22
N LYS A 200 9.62 -0.32 -17.32
CA LYS A 200 8.18 -0.50 -17.48
C LYS A 200 7.87 -1.28 -18.78
N GLY A 201 7.10 -2.36 -18.67
CA GLY A 201 6.81 -3.25 -19.80
C GLY A 201 7.92 -4.28 -20.09
N LEU A 202 9.04 -4.27 -19.35
CA LEU A 202 10.10 -5.27 -19.50
C LEU A 202 9.55 -6.67 -19.22
N ARG A 203 9.89 -7.64 -20.08
CA ARG A 203 9.48 -9.04 -19.96
C ARG A 203 10.65 -9.97 -20.22
N GLU A 204 10.84 -10.95 -19.34
CA GLU A 204 11.85 -12.00 -19.41
C GLU A 204 11.18 -13.37 -19.19
N GLY A 205 10.88 -14.07 -20.29
CA GLY A 205 10.02 -15.25 -20.23
C GLY A 205 8.63 -14.88 -19.74
N ASP A 206 8.17 -15.50 -18.64
CA ASP A 206 6.87 -15.18 -18.03
C ASP A 206 6.93 -14.17 -16.89
N ALA A 207 8.12 -13.77 -16.44
CA ALA A 207 8.26 -12.67 -15.48
C ALA A 207 8.28 -11.34 -16.24
N GLY A 208 7.51 -10.35 -15.79
CA GLY A 208 7.50 -9.04 -16.40
C GLY A 208 7.17 -7.90 -15.45
N ILE A 209 7.23 -6.68 -15.96
CA ILE A 209 6.73 -5.46 -15.31
C ILE A 209 5.52 -5.00 -16.10
N SER A 210 4.41 -4.74 -15.40
CA SER A 210 3.17 -4.29 -16.00
C SER A 210 3.35 -3.03 -16.85
N GLU A 211 2.80 -3.05 -18.06
CA GLU A 211 2.70 -1.86 -18.93
C GLU A 211 1.81 -0.77 -18.33
N ARG A 212 0.89 -1.14 -17.42
CA ARG A 212 -0.02 -0.19 -16.77
C ARG A 212 0.62 0.53 -15.59
N HIS A 213 1.54 -0.12 -14.87
CA HIS A 213 2.14 0.44 -13.66
C HIS A 213 3.53 -0.14 -13.37
N ALA A 214 4.54 0.74 -13.35
CA ALA A 214 5.97 0.35 -13.27
C ALA A 214 6.38 -0.38 -11.98
N LEU A 215 5.60 -0.27 -10.90
CA LEU A 215 5.87 -1.03 -9.66
C LEU A 215 5.30 -2.45 -9.66
N VAL A 216 4.47 -2.83 -10.62
CA VAL A 216 3.77 -4.11 -10.56
C VAL A 216 4.54 -5.14 -11.36
N LEU A 217 5.21 -6.06 -10.67
CA LEU A 217 5.73 -7.28 -11.28
C LEU A 217 4.57 -8.22 -11.58
N VAL A 218 4.61 -8.84 -12.75
CA VAL A 218 3.55 -9.71 -13.27
C VAL A 218 4.10 -11.08 -13.68
N ASN A 219 3.30 -12.11 -13.42
CA ASN A 219 3.48 -13.46 -13.91
C ASN A 219 2.51 -13.71 -15.07
N HIS A 220 3.04 -13.90 -16.29
CA HIS A 220 2.28 -14.21 -17.50
C HIS A 220 1.84 -15.68 -17.62
N GLY A 221 2.18 -16.53 -16.66
CA GLY A 221 1.77 -17.93 -16.61
C GLY A 221 2.64 -18.74 -15.66
N ALA A 222 3.87 -19.05 -16.09
CA ALA A 222 4.75 -20.03 -15.45
C ALA A 222 6.00 -19.41 -14.77
N ALA A 223 6.00 -18.11 -14.47
CA ALA A 223 7.13 -17.48 -13.79
C ALA A 223 7.29 -18.04 -12.36
N SER A 224 8.48 -18.53 -12.04
CA SER A 224 8.83 -18.93 -10.68
C SER A 224 9.11 -17.72 -9.79
N GLY A 225 9.04 -17.91 -8.47
CA GLY A 225 9.43 -16.88 -7.50
C GLY A 225 10.87 -16.39 -7.70
N ALA A 226 11.80 -17.30 -8.07
CA ALA A 226 13.19 -16.95 -8.35
C ALA A 226 13.33 -16.08 -9.61
N GLN A 227 12.54 -16.34 -10.66
CA GLN A 227 12.53 -15.52 -11.88
C GLN A 227 11.98 -14.12 -11.61
N LEU A 228 10.86 -14.02 -10.88
CA LEU A 228 10.29 -12.73 -10.47
C LEU A 228 11.27 -11.96 -9.58
N TRP A 229 11.96 -12.64 -8.66
CA TRP A 229 12.96 -12.02 -7.79
C TRP A 229 14.19 -11.54 -8.58
N ALA A 230 14.69 -12.33 -9.53
CA ALA A 230 15.79 -11.92 -10.39
C ALA A 230 15.44 -10.65 -11.19
N LEU A 231 14.22 -10.57 -11.73
CA LEU A 231 13.72 -9.36 -12.39
C LEU A 231 13.65 -8.18 -11.41
N ALA A 232 13.15 -8.38 -10.19
CA ALA A 232 13.11 -7.34 -9.17
C ALA A 232 14.51 -6.81 -8.82
N VAL A 233 15.51 -7.70 -8.71
CA VAL A 233 16.91 -7.32 -8.45
C VAL A 233 17.44 -6.45 -9.60
N ARG A 234 17.21 -6.84 -10.87
CA ARG A 234 17.63 -6.03 -12.03
C ARG A 234 17.05 -4.62 -11.99
N VAL A 235 15.77 -4.49 -11.65
CA VAL A 235 15.09 -3.19 -11.54
C VAL A 235 15.71 -2.35 -10.43
N ARG A 236 15.94 -2.96 -9.26
CA ARG A 236 16.56 -2.29 -8.11
C ARG A 236 17.97 -1.80 -8.47
N ASP A 237 18.76 -2.62 -9.13
CA ASP A 237 20.13 -2.29 -9.52
C ASP A 237 20.15 -1.17 -10.56
N ALA A 238 19.22 -1.19 -11.53
CA ALA A 238 19.08 -0.12 -12.52
C ALA A 238 18.71 1.24 -11.86
N VAL A 239 17.78 1.23 -10.90
CA VAL A 239 17.41 2.43 -10.14
C VAL A 239 18.58 2.92 -9.28
N HIS A 240 19.29 2.01 -8.64
CA HIS A 240 20.46 2.36 -7.82
C HIS A 240 21.58 2.96 -8.68
N MET A 241 21.93 2.33 -9.81
CA MET A 241 22.95 2.84 -10.73
C MET A 241 22.62 4.24 -11.26
N ARG A 242 21.34 4.50 -11.58
CA ARG A 242 20.93 5.77 -12.20
C ARG A 242 20.73 6.90 -11.19
N PHE A 243 20.19 6.60 -10.01
CA PHE A 243 19.74 7.62 -9.06
C PHE A 243 20.48 7.56 -7.71
N GLY A 244 21.29 6.53 -7.46
CA GLY A 244 21.87 6.27 -6.14
C GLY A 244 20.85 5.82 -5.10
N VAL A 245 19.63 5.46 -5.51
CA VAL A 245 18.52 5.11 -4.62
C VAL A 245 18.31 3.61 -4.59
N LEU A 246 18.32 3.00 -3.40
CA LEU A 246 18.02 1.58 -3.24
C LEU A 246 16.51 1.38 -3.00
N LEU A 247 15.87 0.53 -3.80
CA LEU A 247 14.47 0.15 -3.60
C LEU A 247 14.36 -1.05 -2.65
N GLU A 248 13.43 -0.96 -1.69
CA GLU A 248 13.05 -2.07 -0.81
C GLU A 248 11.80 -2.77 -1.36
N ALA A 249 11.79 -4.11 -1.35
CA ALA A 249 10.60 -4.88 -1.68
C ALA A 249 9.51 -4.72 -0.59
N GLU A 250 8.26 -4.55 -1.03
CA GLU A 250 7.08 -4.52 -0.16
C GLU A 250 6.57 -5.94 0.16
N PRO A 251 6.44 -6.87 -0.81
CA PRO A 251 6.11 -8.26 -0.52
C PRO A 251 7.17 -8.94 0.34
N ARG A 252 6.73 -9.90 1.17
CA ARG A 252 7.67 -10.79 1.88
C ARG A 252 8.25 -11.79 0.89
N VAL A 253 9.57 -11.85 0.82
CA VAL A 253 10.30 -12.88 0.10
C VAL A 253 10.58 -14.01 1.08
N LEU A 254 10.08 -15.21 0.77
CA LEU A 254 10.31 -16.42 1.55
C LEU A 254 11.44 -17.22 0.88
N PRO A 255 12.31 -17.88 1.67
CA PRO A 255 13.35 -18.76 1.14
C PRO A 255 12.77 -20.01 0.47
#